data_AF-A0A5J4TQQ4-F1
#
_entry.id   AF-A0A5J4TQQ4-F1
#
_cell.length_a   1.000
_cell.length_b   1.000
_cell.length_c   1.000
_cell.angle_alpha   90.00
_cell.angle_beta   90.00
_cell.angle_gamma   90.00
#
_symmetry.space_group_name_H-M   'P 1'
#
loop_
_entity.id
_entity.type
_entity.pdbx_description
1 polymer ?
#
loop_
_entity_poly.entity_id
_entity_poly.type
_entity_poly.pdbx_seq_one_letter_code
_entity_poly.pdbx_strand_id
1 'polypeptide(L)'
;RENKDLAQKYKLMPLLNKFAGNIEKNEEYVLSTTILHVIGVRNGSDDKIILAGAATDSIIQSLFSPDEKQSKSGSKALCELIEENEIVRNSLMTTGFIQNVQHSFTNNQQSSSSSQTESATPYHVKCGILDVLLKLVTSCDDLQPTSILIPILIQFQKNGEKEIKKKSENIFAILNIKGINATSSDSKEKDEKIDQLELMNRNKDEENNVLNTENLKLIKEIEKIKMNYPQVIPHEFNVANRLTGLGPDILTDLLSEMQHIEDAVQLVGVNKKTLNLKNNSRFIQIIEQISRDKDFSIAIHNPDPSDIEFSDVDATMKKITKKQSKCNSVTLSQDLEDKIWSLET
;
A
#
# COMPACT_ATOMS: atom_id res chain seq x y z
N ARG A 1 24.88 -1.51 53.95
CA ARG A 1 24.36 -2.87 53.63
C ARG A 1 22.98 -3.15 54.25
N GLU A 2 22.63 -2.63 55.43
CA GLU A 2 21.33 -2.87 56.12
C GLU A 2 20.07 -2.46 55.34
N ASN A 3 20.19 -1.55 54.38
CA ASN A 3 19.04 -0.92 53.73
C ASN A 3 18.45 -1.75 52.56
N LYS A 4 19.22 -2.69 51.97
CA LYS A 4 18.69 -3.66 50.98
C LYS A 4 17.60 -4.55 51.60
N ASP A 5 17.70 -4.76 52.90
CA ASP A 5 16.85 -5.67 53.66
C ASP A 5 15.46 -5.09 53.95
N LEU A 6 15.30 -3.76 54.06
CA LEU A 6 14.01 -3.14 54.44
C LEU A 6 12.92 -3.28 53.36
N ALA A 7 13.27 -3.07 52.09
CA ALA A 7 12.30 -3.19 51.00
C ALA A 7 11.78 -4.63 50.84
N GLN A 8 12.66 -5.61 51.05
CA GLN A 8 12.32 -7.02 51.06
C GLN A 8 11.55 -7.42 52.33
N LYS A 9 12.02 -6.99 53.51
CA LYS A 9 11.39 -7.22 54.82
C LYS A 9 9.94 -6.76 54.86
N TYR A 10 9.64 -5.59 54.31
CA TYR A 10 8.29 -5.03 54.29
C TYR A 10 7.49 -5.37 53.03
N LYS A 11 8.01 -6.22 52.13
CA LYS A 11 7.36 -6.59 50.86
C LYS A 11 6.85 -5.37 50.08
N LEU A 12 7.67 -4.31 50.01
CA LEU A 12 7.27 -3.06 49.38
C LEU A 12 7.06 -3.21 47.86
N MET A 13 7.84 -4.04 47.19
CA MET A 13 7.74 -4.25 45.74
C MET A 13 6.33 -4.69 45.28
N PRO A 14 5.75 -5.80 45.80
CA PRO A 14 4.38 -6.19 45.46
C PRO A 14 3.33 -5.11 45.74
N LEU A 15 3.48 -4.38 46.86
CA LEU A 15 2.54 -3.33 47.24
C LEU A 15 2.59 -2.14 46.27
N LEU A 16 3.78 -1.64 45.98
CA LEU A 16 3.99 -0.51 45.08
C LEU A 16 3.58 -0.87 43.64
N ASN A 17 3.87 -2.09 43.18
CA ASN A 17 3.47 -2.57 41.85
C ASN A 17 1.95 -2.53 41.62
N LYS A 18 1.13 -2.67 42.67
CA LYS A 18 -0.34 -2.53 42.57
C LYS A 18 -0.74 -1.14 42.07
N PHE A 19 -0.02 -0.10 42.49
CA PHE A 19 -0.28 1.28 42.11
C PHE A 19 0.47 1.67 40.84
N ALA A 20 1.71 1.20 40.65
CA ALA A 20 2.49 1.49 39.45
C ALA A 20 1.92 0.78 38.20
N GLY A 21 1.21 -0.33 38.37
CA GLY A 21 0.50 -1.00 37.27
C GLY A 21 -0.73 -0.26 36.78
N ASN A 22 -1.28 0.69 37.56
CA ASN A 22 -2.35 1.56 37.11
C ASN A 22 -1.74 2.82 36.49
N ILE A 23 -1.49 2.79 35.17
CA ILE A 23 -0.79 3.86 34.41
C ILE A 23 -1.69 5.08 34.23
N GLU A 24 -1.97 5.76 35.34
CA GLU A 24 -2.72 7.00 35.43
C GLU A 24 -1.85 8.05 36.12
N LYS A 25 -1.87 9.30 35.68
CA LYS A 25 -1.10 10.40 36.32
C LYS A 25 -1.72 10.86 37.65
N ASN A 26 -2.17 9.91 38.48
CA ASN A 26 -2.66 10.19 39.83
C ASN A 26 -1.49 10.18 40.83
N GLU A 27 -1.74 10.71 42.04
CA GLU A 27 -0.70 10.84 43.06
C GLU A 27 -0.15 9.48 43.50
N GLU A 28 -0.99 8.44 43.56
CA GLU A 28 -0.60 7.09 43.96
C GLU A 28 0.39 6.46 42.99
N TYR A 29 0.15 6.59 41.69
CA TYR A 29 1.06 6.15 40.63
C TYR A 29 2.39 6.91 40.70
N VAL A 30 2.35 8.24 40.82
CA VAL A 30 3.56 9.08 40.87
C VAL A 30 4.40 8.75 42.11
N LEU A 31 3.78 8.65 43.28
CA LEU A 31 4.48 8.29 44.52
C LEU A 31 5.04 6.87 44.43
N SER A 32 4.25 5.92 43.92
CA SER A 32 4.68 4.53 43.81
C SER A 32 5.88 4.37 42.88
N THR A 33 5.81 4.92 41.67
CA THR A 33 6.90 4.89 40.68
C THR A 33 8.15 5.62 41.19
N THR A 34 7.98 6.73 41.91
CA THR A 34 9.10 7.45 42.54
C THR A 34 9.81 6.59 43.59
N ILE A 35 9.06 5.93 44.48
CA ILE A 35 9.64 5.06 45.50
C ILE A 35 10.31 3.84 44.85
N LEU A 36 9.66 3.23 43.85
CA LEU A 36 10.23 2.11 43.08
C LEU A 36 11.54 2.51 42.39
N HIS A 37 11.59 3.69 41.79
CA HIS A 37 12.81 4.24 41.19
C HIS A 37 13.91 4.42 42.23
N VAL A 38 13.62 5.04 43.39
CA VAL A 38 14.59 5.20 44.49
C VAL A 38 15.11 3.84 45.00
N ILE A 39 14.22 2.85 45.14
CA ILE A 39 14.61 1.48 45.51
C ILE A 39 15.53 0.88 44.44
N GLY A 40 15.18 1.05 43.17
CA GLY A 40 15.96 0.57 42.02
C GLY A 40 17.35 1.19 41.97
N VAL A 41 17.46 2.53 42.09
CA VAL A 41 18.73 3.26 42.14
C VAL A 41 19.57 2.82 43.32
N ARG A 42 19.00 2.70 44.53
CA ARG A 42 19.76 2.38 45.73
C ARG A 42 20.19 0.92 45.83
N ASN A 43 19.40 0.00 45.28
CA ASN A 43 19.61 -1.44 45.45
C ASN A 43 20.02 -2.18 44.17
N GLY A 44 19.90 -1.56 43.00
CA GLY A 44 20.10 -2.18 41.69
C GLY A 44 21.57 -2.39 41.35
N SER A 45 22.25 -1.32 40.93
CA SER A 45 23.66 -1.38 40.51
C SER A 45 24.49 -0.32 41.24
N ASP A 46 25.72 -0.68 41.62
CA ASP A 46 26.73 0.27 42.09
C ASP A 46 27.52 0.90 40.92
N ASP A 47 27.21 0.49 39.67
CA ASP A 47 27.80 1.07 38.47
C ASP A 47 27.36 2.53 38.31
N LYS A 48 28.34 3.43 38.38
CA LYS A 48 28.14 4.88 38.31
C LYS A 48 27.49 5.33 37.00
N ILE A 49 27.73 4.62 35.89
CA ILE A 49 27.14 4.93 34.59
C ILE A 49 25.64 4.64 34.63
N ILE A 50 25.23 3.48 35.15
CA ILE A 50 23.81 3.12 35.29
C ILE A 50 23.10 4.08 36.26
N LEU A 51 23.76 4.45 37.36
CA LEU A 51 23.22 5.42 38.32
C LEU A 51 23.05 6.81 37.72
N ALA A 52 24.00 7.27 36.90
CA ALA A 52 23.91 8.55 36.20
C ALA A 52 22.79 8.56 35.17
N GLY A 53 22.55 7.44 34.48
CA GLY A 53 21.40 7.28 33.57
C GLY A 53 20.09 7.48 34.33
N ALA A 54 19.90 6.72 35.41
CA ALA A 54 18.72 6.85 36.26
C ALA A 54 18.53 8.27 36.83
N ALA A 55 19.61 8.94 37.21
CA ALA A 55 19.56 10.32 37.73
C ALA A 55 19.16 11.35 36.66
N THR A 56 19.40 11.08 35.38
CA THR A 56 19.11 12.00 34.27
C THR A 56 17.79 11.70 33.56
N ASP A 57 17.15 10.56 33.83
CA ASP A 57 15.91 10.12 33.17
C ASP A 57 14.79 11.17 33.21
N SER A 58 14.55 11.82 34.36
CA SER A 58 13.51 12.84 34.50
C SER A 58 13.80 14.12 33.70
N ILE A 59 15.09 14.45 33.56
CA ILE A 59 15.56 15.58 32.76
C ILE A 59 15.41 15.26 31.27
N ILE A 60 15.76 14.04 30.87
CA ILE A 60 15.54 13.53 29.51
C ILE A 60 14.04 13.56 29.17
N GLN A 61 13.17 13.07 30.06
CA GLN A 61 11.72 13.17 29.86
C GLN A 61 11.24 14.62 29.70
N SER A 62 11.81 15.54 30.47
CA SER A 62 11.50 16.97 30.35
C SER A 62 11.96 17.55 29.01
N LEU A 63 13.14 17.16 28.52
CA LEU A 63 13.65 17.54 27.19
C LEU A 63 12.69 17.14 26.07
N PHE A 64 12.14 15.93 26.12
CA PHE A 64 11.19 15.41 25.13
C PHE A 64 9.74 15.87 25.36
N SER A 65 9.49 16.76 26.33
CA SER A 65 8.15 17.30 26.59
C SER A 65 7.63 18.12 25.42
N PRO A 66 6.33 18.01 25.05
CA PRO A 66 5.72 18.90 24.07
C PRO A 66 5.50 20.33 24.60
N ASP A 67 5.63 20.55 25.91
CA ASP A 67 5.64 21.89 26.50
C ASP A 67 6.99 22.56 26.26
N GLU A 68 6.98 23.69 25.56
CA GLU A 68 8.19 24.38 25.12
C GLU A 68 9.07 24.84 26.30
N LYS A 69 8.45 25.31 27.40
CA LYS A 69 9.20 25.79 28.56
C LYS A 69 9.89 24.63 29.27
N GLN A 70 9.18 23.52 29.44
CA GLN A 70 9.70 22.31 30.05
C GLN A 70 10.80 21.67 29.19
N SER A 71 10.61 21.59 27.87
CA SER A 71 11.64 21.11 26.94
C SER A 71 12.91 21.95 26.99
N LYS A 72 12.77 23.29 26.96
CA LYS A 72 13.90 24.22 27.11
C LYS A 72 14.60 24.11 28.46
N SER A 73 13.83 23.93 29.54
CA SER A 73 14.41 23.73 30.87
C SER A 73 15.17 22.40 30.96
N GLY A 74 14.61 21.33 30.37
CA GLY A 74 15.24 20.02 30.31
C GLY A 74 16.52 20.02 29.49
N SER A 75 16.52 20.65 28.31
CA SER A 75 17.73 20.76 27.48
C SER A 75 18.83 21.54 28.18
N LYS A 76 18.49 22.68 28.82
CA LYS A 76 19.45 23.49 29.55
C LYS A 76 20.06 22.74 30.73
N ALA A 77 19.24 22.14 31.58
CA ALA A 77 19.72 21.38 32.74
C ALA A 77 20.61 20.20 32.33
N LEU A 78 20.26 19.51 31.23
CA LEU A 78 21.08 18.40 30.74
C LEU A 78 22.42 18.89 30.18
N CYS A 79 22.46 20.02 29.46
CA CYS A 79 23.70 20.64 28.99
C CYS A 79 24.63 21.05 30.14
N GLU A 80 24.10 21.62 31.22
CA GLU A 80 24.87 21.96 32.44
C GLU A 80 25.48 20.70 33.07
N LEU A 81 24.72 19.61 33.19
CA LEU A 81 25.23 18.34 33.72
C LEU A 81 26.31 17.71 32.83
N ILE A 82 26.16 17.78 31.50
CA ILE A 82 27.16 17.27 30.55
C ILE A 82 28.49 18.03 30.69
N GLU A 83 28.42 19.34 30.94
CA GLU A 83 29.61 20.18 31.13
C GLU A 83 30.40 19.79 32.37
N GLU A 84 29.70 19.54 33.48
CA GLU A 84 30.33 19.33 34.78
C GLU A 84 30.69 17.87 35.07
N ASN A 85 30.01 16.90 34.45
CA ASN A 85 30.06 15.50 34.90
C ASN A 85 30.36 14.50 33.76
N GLU A 86 31.58 13.98 33.75
CA GLU A 86 32.02 12.96 32.80
C GLU A 86 31.22 11.64 32.88
N ILE A 87 30.77 11.25 34.08
CA ILE A 87 29.99 10.02 34.26
C ILE A 87 28.63 10.18 33.57
N VAL A 88 28.01 11.36 33.68
CA VAL A 88 26.76 11.67 32.97
C VAL A 88 26.97 11.64 31.46
N ARG A 89 28.08 12.20 30.96
CA ARG A 89 28.45 12.11 29.54
C ARG A 89 28.53 10.67 29.05
N ASN A 90 29.30 9.85 29.74
CA ASN A 90 29.50 8.45 29.40
C ASN A 90 28.18 7.66 29.49
N SER A 91 27.33 7.97 30.47
CA SER A 91 25.99 7.40 30.56
C SER A 91 25.13 7.75 29.35
N LEU A 92 24.97 9.03 29.00
CA LEU A 92 24.15 9.42 27.86
C LEU A 92 24.61 8.78 26.55
N MET A 93 25.91 8.55 26.40
CA MET A 93 26.47 7.87 25.22
C MET A 93 26.20 6.36 25.19
N THR A 94 25.94 5.71 26.33
CA THR A 94 25.87 4.24 26.43
C THR A 94 24.50 3.70 26.88
N THR A 95 23.66 4.50 27.53
CA THR A 95 22.43 4.03 28.22
C THR A 95 21.12 4.36 27.49
N GLY A 96 21.13 4.47 26.16
CA GLY A 96 19.90 4.55 25.37
C GLY A 96 19.48 5.96 24.91
N PHE A 97 20.12 7.02 25.41
CA PHE A 97 19.74 8.40 25.04
C PHE A 97 19.90 8.67 23.54
N ILE A 98 21.01 8.21 22.93
CA ILE A 98 21.24 8.38 21.49
C ILE A 98 20.16 7.67 20.64
N GLN A 99 19.66 6.53 21.10
CA GLN A 99 18.56 5.80 20.45
C GLN A 99 17.22 6.56 20.60
N ASN A 100 16.95 7.15 21.76
CA ASN A 100 15.76 8.00 21.96
C ASN A 100 15.78 9.21 21.03
N VAL A 101 16.95 9.83 20.87
CA VAL A 101 17.20 10.92 19.91
C VAL A 101 16.92 10.46 18.48
N GLN A 102 17.46 9.32 18.08
CA GLN A 102 17.24 8.74 16.75
C GLN A 102 15.74 8.56 16.48
N HIS A 103 15.03 7.90 17.40
CA HIS A 103 13.59 7.64 17.29
C HIS A 103 12.78 8.93 17.15
N SER A 104 13.10 9.94 17.97
CA SER A 104 12.44 11.26 17.94
C SER A 104 12.59 11.99 16.60
N PHE A 105 13.71 11.79 15.91
CA PHE A 105 13.89 12.33 14.56
C PHE A 105 13.21 11.49 13.48
N THR A 106 13.27 10.16 13.57
CA THR A 106 12.77 9.22 12.55
C THR A 106 11.25 9.09 12.50
N ASN A 107 10.52 9.23 13.62
CA ASN A 107 9.04 9.16 13.65
C ASN A 107 8.33 10.21 12.75
N ASN A 108 9.07 11.12 12.11
CA ASN A 108 8.56 12.09 11.15
C ASN A 108 8.58 11.61 9.68
N GLN A 109 9.02 10.39 9.35
CA GLN A 109 9.16 9.94 7.94
C GLN A 109 8.01 9.09 7.39
N GLN A 110 7.03 8.68 8.20
CA GLN A 110 5.85 7.94 7.71
C GLN A 110 4.60 8.83 7.75
N SER A 111 4.31 9.51 6.64
CA SER A 111 2.98 10.12 6.40
C SER A 111 2.72 10.20 4.91
N SER A 112 2.39 9.05 4.33
CA SER A 112 1.79 8.91 3.00
C SER A 112 0.45 8.19 3.11
N SER A 113 -0.43 8.66 4.00
CA SER A 113 -1.86 8.34 3.95
C SER A 113 -2.67 9.30 4.82
N SER A 114 -3.79 9.73 4.25
CA SER A 114 -4.77 10.65 4.79
C SER A 114 -5.22 10.34 6.23
N SER A 115 -5.40 11.42 7.00
CA SER A 115 -6.23 11.55 8.21
C SER A 115 -5.78 10.85 9.50
N GLN A 116 -4.66 11.31 10.08
CA GLN A 116 -4.48 11.55 11.53
C GLN A 116 -3.45 12.67 11.71
N THR A 117 -3.82 13.79 12.32
CA THR A 117 -2.90 14.87 12.72
C THR A 117 -2.36 14.57 14.10
N GLU A 118 -1.38 13.68 14.26
CA GLU A 118 -0.70 13.51 15.54
C GLU A 118 0.67 12.82 15.34
N SER A 119 1.68 13.30 16.08
CA SER A 119 3.04 12.74 16.28
C SER A 119 4.26 13.31 15.52
N ALA A 120 4.19 14.52 14.96
CA ALA A 120 5.44 15.21 14.58
C ALA A 120 6.15 15.75 15.84
N THR A 121 7.40 15.34 16.10
CA THR A 121 8.21 15.90 17.20
C THR A 121 8.26 17.42 17.06
N PRO A 122 7.87 18.20 18.09
CA PRO A 122 7.84 19.65 18.00
C PRO A 122 9.20 20.25 17.65
N TYR A 123 9.19 21.37 16.90
CA TYR A 123 10.40 22.06 16.48
C TYR A 123 11.33 22.39 17.67
N HIS A 124 10.77 22.91 18.76
CA HIS A 124 11.55 23.28 19.95
C HIS A 124 12.24 22.08 20.59
N VAL A 125 11.60 20.90 20.61
CA VAL A 125 12.21 19.65 21.09
C VAL A 125 13.39 19.26 20.19
N LYS A 126 13.24 19.35 18.86
CA LYS A 126 14.34 19.06 17.92
C LYS A 126 15.54 19.99 18.15
N CYS A 127 15.29 21.28 18.32
CA CYS A 127 16.34 22.26 18.63
C CYS A 127 17.03 21.95 19.96
N GLY A 128 16.27 21.61 21.00
CA GLY A 128 16.80 21.26 22.32
C GLY A 128 17.63 19.98 22.31
N ILE A 129 17.19 18.95 21.58
CA ILE A 129 17.95 17.71 21.39
C ILE A 129 19.27 18.00 20.68
N LEU A 130 19.25 18.81 19.61
CA LEU A 130 20.46 19.18 18.89
C LEU A 130 21.44 19.99 19.76
N ASP A 131 20.96 20.82 20.69
CA ASP A 131 21.83 21.51 21.65
C ASP A 131 22.54 20.53 22.58
N VAL A 132 21.80 19.56 23.13
CA VAL A 132 22.36 18.50 23.99
C VAL A 132 23.36 17.65 23.22
N LEU A 133 23.03 17.24 21.99
CA LEU A 133 23.95 16.50 21.13
C LEU A 133 25.22 17.29 20.83
N LEU A 134 25.11 18.58 20.50
CA LEU A 134 26.25 19.44 20.25
C LEU A 134 27.17 19.51 21.49
N LYS A 135 26.60 19.62 22.68
CA LYS A 135 27.39 19.58 23.93
C LYS A 135 28.04 18.21 24.13
N LEU A 136 27.36 17.10 23.88
CA LEU A 136 27.94 15.77 23.96
C LEU A 136 29.12 15.58 22.99
N VAL A 137 28.96 15.91 21.70
CA VAL A 137 30.03 15.69 20.72
C VAL A 137 31.25 16.59 20.95
N THR A 138 31.06 17.75 21.58
CA THR A 138 32.17 18.64 21.95
C THR A 138 32.89 18.18 23.21
N SER A 139 32.19 17.54 24.17
CA SER A 139 32.74 17.20 25.49
C SER A 139 33.07 15.70 25.69
N CYS A 140 32.61 14.80 24.82
CA CYS A 140 32.89 13.36 24.90
C CYS A 140 34.06 12.95 23.99
N ASP A 141 34.83 11.95 24.45
CA ASP A 141 35.92 11.33 23.68
C ASP A 141 35.39 10.21 22.77
N ASP A 142 34.64 9.26 23.33
CA ASP A 142 33.99 8.22 22.55
C ASP A 142 32.70 8.74 21.92
N LEU A 143 32.73 8.91 20.60
CA LEU A 143 31.62 9.40 19.81
C LEU A 143 30.99 8.32 18.91
N GLN A 144 31.49 7.08 18.94
CA GLN A 144 30.97 5.98 18.12
C GLN A 144 29.45 5.80 18.24
N PRO A 145 28.83 5.93 19.44
CA PRO A 145 27.38 5.82 19.56
C PRO A 145 26.59 6.82 18.70
N THR A 146 27.14 8.01 18.42
CA THR A 146 26.47 9.04 17.61
C THR A 146 26.44 8.75 16.12
N SER A 147 27.21 7.78 15.63
CA SER A 147 27.29 7.42 14.21
C SER A 147 25.92 7.11 13.59
N ILE A 148 25.00 6.52 14.37
CA ILE A 148 23.63 6.19 13.96
C ILE A 148 22.80 7.42 13.58
N LEU A 149 23.21 8.62 14.03
CA LEU A 149 22.53 9.89 13.76
C LEU A 149 23.03 10.55 12.48
N ILE A 150 24.15 10.12 11.90
CA ILE A 150 24.76 10.78 10.72
C ILE A 150 23.79 10.87 9.53
N PRO A 151 23.06 9.81 9.13
CA PRO A 151 22.12 9.91 8.01
C PRO A 151 21.03 10.97 8.25
N ILE A 152 20.58 11.10 9.51
CA ILE A 152 19.54 12.05 9.91
C ILE A 152 20.11 13.49 9.88
N LEU A 153 21.33 13.69 10.37
CA LEU A 153 21.99 15.00 10.32
C LEU A 153 22.18 15.47 8.86
N ILE A 154 22.58 14.57 7.95
CA ILE A 154 22.68 14.89 6.51
C ILE A 154 21.32 15.29 5.92
N GLN A 155 20.24 14.64 6.34
CA GLN A 155 18.89 15.00 5.91
C GLN A 155 18.50 16.40 6.41
N PHE A 156 18.79 16.72 7.68
CA PHE A 156 18.54 18.05 8.25
C PHE A 156 19.38 19.15 7.59
N GLN A 157 20.56 18.85 7.06
CA GLN A 157 21.33 19.81 6.27
C GLN A 157 20.66 20.17 4.93
N LYS A 158 20.01 19.19 4.29
CA LYS A 158 19.34 19.38 3.00
C LYS A 158 17.97 20.05 3.17
N ASN A 159 17.18 19.57 4.13
CA ASN A 159 15.74 19.85 4.21
C ASN A 159 15.31 20.48 5.54
N GLY A 160 16.23 20.73 6.49
CA GLY A 160 15.91 21.28 7.80
C GLY A 160 15.67 22.79 7.79
N GLU A 161 14.90 23.26 8.77
CA GLU A 161 14.73 24.68 9.07
C GLU A 161 16.05 25.35 9.48
N LYS A 162 16.15 26.68 9.37
CA LYS A 162 17.43 27.43 9.47
C LYS A 162 18.28 27.08 10.71
N GLU A 163 17.67 26.97 11.88
CA GLU A 163 18.39 26.67 13.13
C GLU A 163 18.79 25.18 13.21
N ILE A 164 17.85 24.27 12.92
CA ILE A 164 18.08 22.82 12.87
C ILE A 164 19.20 22.49 11.90
N LYS A 165 19.18 23.12 10.71
CA LYS A 165 20.21 23.01 9.69
C LYS A 165 21.57 23.43 10.23
N LYS A 166 21.69 24.65 10.78
CA LYS A 166 22.95 25.16 11.34
C LYS A 166 23.51 24.27 12.45
N LYS A 167 22.66 23.81 13.37
CA LYS A 167 23.08 22.90 14.46
C LYS A 167 23.53 21.55 13.92
N SER A 168 22.83 21.01 12.94
CA SER A 168 23.17 19.74 12.29
C SER A 168 24.47 19.82 11.50
N GLU A 169 24.73 20.93 10.80
CA GLU A 169 26.00 21.22 10.12
C GLU A 169 27.16 21.24 11.13
N ASN A 170 27.00 21.94 12.26
CA ASN A 170 28.02 22.02 13.30
C ASN A 170 28.34 20.64 13.91
N ILE A 171 27.31 19.87 14.28
CA ILE A 171 27.48 18.53 14.85
C ILE A 171 28.19 17.62 13.85
N PHE A 172 27.73 17.60 12.60
CA PHE A 172 28.32 16.78 11.55
C PHE A 172 29.79 17.14 11.27
N ALA A 173 30.12 18.44 11.26
CA ALA A 173 31.51 18.89 11.12
C ALA A 173 32.40 18.35 12.25
N ILE A 174 31.94 18.42 13.50
CA ILE A 174 32.68 17.89 14.66
C ILE A 174 32.88 16.38 14.56
N LEU A 175 31.84 15.64 14.19
CA LEU A 175 31.91 14.18 14.02
C LEU A 175 32.93 13.79 12.95
N ASN A 176 32.92 14.46 11.79
CA ASN A 176 33.90 14.22 10.73
C ASN A 176 35.33 14.56 11.16
N ILE A 177 35.53 15.67 11.88
CA ILE A 177 36.86 16.04 12.41
C ILE A 177 37.38 14.95 13.35
N LYS A 178 36.49 14.36 14.15
CA LYS A 178 36.81 13.26 15.08
C LYS A 178 36.80 11.87 14.42
N GLY A 179 36.67 11.79 13.09
CA GLY A 179 36.73 10.53 12.34
C GLY A 179 35.52 9.62 12.50
N ILE A 180 34.40 10.13 13.04
CA ILE A 180 33.12 9.41 13.09
C ILE A 180 32.41 9.66 11.77
N ASN A 181 32.83 8.92 10.75
CA ASN A 181 32.24 8.99 9.43
C ASN A 181 31.28 7.81 9.33
N ALA A 182 30.04 8.02 8.89
CA ALA A 182 29.12 6.92 8.62
C ALA A 182 29.78 6.03 7.60
N THR A 183 30.27 4.86 8.04
CA THR A 183 31.09 3.90 7.29
C THR A 183 31.14 4.26 5.82
N SER A 184 31.97 5.26 5.47
CA SER A 184 32.34 5.48 4.11
C SER A 184 33.43 4.44 3.99
N SER A 185 33.00 3.25 3.64
CA SER A 185 33.87 2.31 3.00
C SER A 185 34.62 3.09 1.91
N ASP A 186 35.86 3.41 2.25
CA ASP A 186 36.71 4.34 1.54
C ASP A 186 37.06 3.68 0.20
N SER A 187 36.58 4.28 -0.87
CA SER A 187 36.88 4.10 -2.30
C SER A 187 36.91 2.67 -2.88
N LYS A 188 37.61 1.70 -2.29
CA LYS A 188 37.76 0.34 -2.79
C LYS A 188 36.44 -0.41 -2.95
N GLU A 189 35.51 -0.28 -2.01
CA GLU A 189 34.22 -0.99 -2.11
C GLU A 189 33.26 -0.29 -3.09
N LYS A 190 33.47 1.01 -3.39
CA LYS A 190 32.76 1.69 -4.48
C LYS A 190 33.29 1.24 -5.84
N ASP A 191 34.60 1.10 -5.98
CA ASP A 191 35.23 0.60 -7.22
C ASP A 191 34.86 -0.88 -7.45
N GLU A 192 34.93 -1.73 -6.43
CA GLU A 192 34.50 -3.14 -6.53
C GLU A 192 32.99 -3.27 -6.83
N LYS A 193 32.16 -2.35 -6.32
CA LYS A 193 30.72 -2.35 -6.61
C LYS A 193 30.41 -1.78 -7.98
N ILE A 194 31.22 -0.85 -8.50
CA ILE A 194 31.17 -0.39 -9.89
C ILE A 194 31.56 -1.56 -10.80
N ASP A 195 32.65 -2.27 -10.52
CA ASP A 195 33.10 -3.43 -11.32
C ASP A 195 32.04 -4.55 -11.32
N GLN A 196 31.40 -4.82 -10.18
CA GLN A 196 30.31 -5.79 -10.10
C GLN A 196 29.06 -5.34 -10.86
N LEU A 197 28.71 -4.05 -10.79
CA LEU A 197 27.56 -3.49 -11.53
C LEU A 197 27.81 -3.45 -13.03
N GLU A 198 29.03 -3.15 -13.47
CA GLU A 198 29.43 -3.19 -14.88
C GLU A 198 29.41 -4.62 -15.42
N LEU A 199 29.88 -5.59 -14.65
CA LEU A 199 29.80 -7.01 -15.02
C LEU A 199 28.35 -7.49 -15.09
N MET A 200 27.51 -7.08 -14.13
CA MET A 200 26.09 -7.44 -14.11
C MET A 200 25.33 -6.79 -15.27
N ASN A 201 25.62 -5.52 -15.62
CA ASN A 201 25.04 -4.86 -16.78
C ASN A 201 25.47 -5.52 -18.08
N ARG A 202 26.76 -5.89 -18.22
CA ARG A 202 27.24 -6.61 -19.42
C ARG A 202 26.53 -7.94 -19.61
N ASN A 203 26.37 -8.72 -18.55
CA ASN A 203 25.63 -9.98 -18.60
C ASN A 203 24.16 -9.78 -18.96
N LYS A 204 23.54 -8.71 -18.43
CA LYS A 204 22.14 -8.38 -18.72
C LYS A 204 21.94 -7.86 -20.14
N ASP A 205 22.92 -7.14 -20.69
CA ASP A 205 22.93 -6.70 -22.09
C ASP A 205 23.11 -7.89 -23.04
N GLU A 206 23.94 -8.86 -22.68
CA GLU A 206 24.06 -10.13 -23.42
C GLU A 206 22.76 -10.94 -23.37
N GLU A 207 22.13 -11.07 -22.20
CA GLU A 207 20.83 -11.73 -22.04
C GLU A 207 19.74 -11.03 -22.85
N ASN A 208 19.68 -9.69 -22.82
CA ASN A 208 18.76 -8.90 -23.64
C ASN A 208 19.01 -9.08 -25.14
N ASN A 209 20.27 -9.19 -25.57
CA ASN A 209 20.60 -9.41 -26.98
C ASN A 209 20.20 -10.81 -27.45
N VAL A 210 20.37 -11.83 -26.62
CA VAL A 210 19.88 -13.19 -26.89
C VAL A 210 18.36 -13.19 -26.98
N LEU A 211 17.68 -12.59 -26.00
CA LEU A 211 16.22 -12.50 -25.97
C LEU A 211 15.66 -11.71 -27.16
N ASN A 212 16.31 -10.62 -27.55
CA ASN A 212 15.94 -9.85 -28.75
C ASN A 212 16.10 -10.68 -30.03
N THR A 213 17.16 -11.48 -30.12
CA THR A 213 17.39 -12.38 -31.26
C THR A 213 16.32 -13.47 -31.32
N GLU A 214 15.91 -14.02 -30.18
CA GLU A 214 14.85 -15.02 -30.09
C GLU A 214 13.47 -14.42 -30.40
N ASN A 215 13.16 -13.24 -29.89
CA ASN A 215 11.96 -12.49 -30.24
C ASN A 215 11.89 -12.19 -31.74
N LEU A 216 13.01 -11.82 -32.37
CA LEU A 216 13.08 -11.63 -33.82
C LEU A 216 12.77 -12.91 -34.61
N LYS A 217 13.16 -14.09 -34.10
CA LYS A 217 12.80 -15.38 -34.70
C LYS A 217 11.31 -15.69 -34.52
N LEU A 218 10.78 -15.50 -33.32
CA LEU A 218 9.36 -15.69 -33.02
C LEU A 218 8.47 -14.75 -33.83
N ILE A 219 8.85 -13.48 -34.00
CA ILE A 219 8.11 -12.53 -34.85
C ILE A 219 8.05 -13.03 -36.30
N LYS A 220 9.17 -13.51 -36.86
CA LYS A 220 9.20 -14.08 -38.22
C LYS A 220 8.35 -15.34 -38.33
N GLU A 221 8.28 -16.15 -37.28
CA GLU A 221 7.46 -17.36 -37.23
C GLU A 221 5.96 -17.02 -37.10
N ILE A 222 5.61 -16.03 -36.28
CA ILE A 222 4.26 -15.46 -36.17
C ILE A 222 3.83 -14.86 -37.51
N GLU A 223 4.70 -14.15 -38.23
CA GLU A 223 4.39 -13.62 -39.57
C GLU A 223 4.12 -14.75 -40.57
N LYS A 224 4.89 -15.85 -40.53
CA LYS A 224 4.60 -17.05 -41.33
C LYS A 224 3.26 -17.69 -40.96
N ILE A 225 2.94 -17.80 -39.68
CA ILE A 225 1.66 -18.34 -39.21
C ILE A 225 0.50 -17.42 -39.63
N LYS A 226 0.68 -16.10 -39.55
CA LYS A 226 -0.30 -15.09 -39.98
C LYS A 226 -0.57 -15.13 -41.49
N MET A 227 0.43 -15.44 -42.29
CA MET A 227 0.29 -15.71 -43.73
C MET A 227 -0.46 -17.03 -43.99
N ASN A 228 -0.22 -18.07 -43.18
CA ASN A 228 -0.89 -19.37 -43.33
C ASN A 228 -2.33 -19.40 -42.77
N TYR A 229 -2.66 -18.55 -41.80
CA TYR A 229 -3.96 -18.50 -41.12
C TYR A 229 -4.45 -17.05 -40.95
N PRO A 230 -5.04 -16.42 -41.98
CA PRO A 230 -5.42 -15.01 -41.97
C PRO A 230 -6.62 -14.64 -41.06
N GLN A 231 -7.14 -15.56 -40.25
CA GLN A 231 -8.35 -15.37 -39.42
C GLN A 231 -8.09 -15.26 -37.91
N VAL A 232 -6.96 -14.71 -37.47
CA VAL A 232 -6.73 -14.44 -36.03
C VAL A 232 -7.15 -13.01 -35.68
N ILE A 233 -8.23 -12.90 -34.91
CA ILE A 233 -8.83 -11.63 -34.44
C ILE A 233 -7.83 -10.88 -33.51
N PRO A 234 -7.60 -9.57 -33.70
CA PRO A 234 -6.66 -8.79 -32.90
C PRO A 234 -6.93 -8.82 -31.39
N HIS A 235 -5.86 -8.91 -30.59
CA HIS A 235 -5.84 -8.95 -29.12
C HIS A 235 -6.50 -7.75 -28.42
N GLU A 236 -6.87 -6.73 -29.18
CA GLU A 236 -7.43 -5.44 -28.78
C GLU A 236 -8.85 -5.54 -28.19
N PHE A 237 -9.52 -6.68 -28.40
CA PHE A 237 -10.91 -6.90 -27.98
C PHE A 237 -11.07 -7.97 -26.90
N ASN A 238 -9.97 -8.38 -26.25
CA ASN A 238 -10.04 -9.21 -25.06
C ASN A 238 -10.48 -8.32 -23.89
N VAL A 239 -11.78 -8.32 -23.57
CA VAL A 239 -12.34 -7.48 -22.50
C VAL A 239 -11.65 -7.86 -21.18
N ALA A 240 -10.72 -7.03 -20.73
CA ALA A 240 -9.85 -7.32 -19.60
C ALA A 240 -10.67 -7.58 -18.32
N ASN A 241 -10.36 -8.74 -17.71
CA ASN A 241 -10.95 -9.41 -16.55
C ASN A 241 -12.16 -10.31 -16.85
N ARG A 242 -11.90 -11.38 -17.62
CA ARG A 242 -12.50 -12.72 -17.51
C ARG A 242 -13.58 -12.83 -16.43
N LEU A 243 -14.81 -13.18 -16.82
CA LEU A 243 -15.60 -14.06 -15.95
C LEU A 243 -14.73 -15.29 -15.70
N THR A 244 -14.30 -15.48 -14.46
CA THR A 244 -13.29 -16.47 -14.11
C THR A 244 -13.80 -17.85 -14.52
N GLY A 245 -13.15 -18.48 -15.50
CA GLY A 245 -13.54 -19.81 -16.01
C GLY A 245 -14.28 -19.84 -17.35
N LEU A 246 -14.57 -18.71 -18.01
CA LEU A 246 -15.24 -18.67 -19.31
C LEU A 246 -14.34 -18.04 -20.38
N GLY A 247 -14.32 -18.63 -21.59
CA GLY A 247 -13.43 -18.29 -22.69
C GLY A 247 -13.65 -16.87 -23.27
N PRO A 248 -12.77 -16.43 -24.20
CA PRO A 248 -12.72 -15.05 -24.69
C PRO A 248 -14.00 -14.57 -25.42
N ASP A 249 -14.84 -15.49 -25.92
CA ASP A 249 -16.00 -15.19 -26.76
C ASP A 249 -17.37 -15.49 -26.12
N ILE A 250 -17.40 -15.91 -24.84
CA ILE A 250 -18.64 -16.42 -24.23
C ILE A 250 -19.80 -15.42 -24.28
N LEU A 251 -19.51 -14.12 -24.21
CA LEU A 251 -20.52 -13.08 -24.17
C LEU A 251 -21.07 -12.76 -25.56
N THR A 252 -20.24 -12.85 -26.61
CA THR A 252 -20.69 -12.73 -28.00
C THR A 252 -21.42 -13.99 -28.45
N ASP A 253 -21.02 -15.16 -27.97
CA ASP A 253 -21.72 -16.42 -28.22
C ASP A 253 -23.11 -16.42 -27.55
N LEU A 254 -23.21 -16.02 -26.27
CA LEU A 254 -24.49 -15.86 -25.58
C LEU A 254 -25.41 -14.85 -26.28
N LEU A 255 -24.86 -13.72 -26.74
CA LEU A 255 -25.63 -12.72 -27.49
C LEU A 255 -26.14 -13.27 -28.83
N SER A 256 -25.41 -14.18 -29.47
CA SER A 256 -25.85 -14.81 -30.73
C SER A 256 -26.99 -15.81 -30.57
N GLU A 257 -27.22 -16.30 -29.35
CA GLU A 257 -28.33 -17.19 -29.03
C GLU A 257 -29.61 -16.43 -28.61
N MET A 258 -29.54 -15.11 -28.45
CA MET A 258 -30.69 -14.31 -28.04
C MET A 258 -31.70 -14.12 -29.18
N GLN A 259 -32.97 -14.35 -28.88
CA GLN A 259 -34.07 -14.20 -29.86
C GLN A 259 -34.68 -12.79 -29.85
N HIS A 260 -34.54 -12.05 -28.75
CA HIS A 260 -35.14 -10.73 -28.58
C HIS A 260 -34.07 -9.67 -28.41
N ILE A 261 -34.14 -8.63 -29.23
CA ILE A 261 -33.18 -7.52 -29.21
C ILE A 261 -33.22 -6.75 -27.89
N GLU A 262 -34.39 -6.71 -27.24
CA GLU A 262 -34.60 -6.04 -25.96
C GLU A 262 -33.73 -6.67 -24.85
N ASP A 263 -33.56 -8.00 -24.87
CA ASP A 263 -32.76 -8.74 -23.91
C ASP A 263 -31.25 -8.51 -24.13
N ALA A 264 -30.84 -8.46 -25.40
CA ALA A 264 -29.46 -8.14 -25.77
C ALA A 264 -29.07 -6.70 -25.34
N VAL A 265 -29.98 -5.75 -25.53
CA VAL A 265 -29.78 -4.35 -25.10
C VAL A 265 -29.71 -4.25 -23.57
N GLN A 266 -30.58 -4.95 -22.85
CA GLN A 266 -30.54 -4.99 -21.38
C GLN A 266 -29.22 -5.59 -20.87
N LEU A 267 -28.79 -6.73 -21.41
CA LEU A 267 -27.54 -7.39 -21.02
C LEU A 267 -26.30 -6.51 -21.25
N VAL A 268 -26.24 -5.83 -22.39
CA VAL A 268 -25.13 -4.92 -22.71
C VAL A 268 -25.17 -3.66 -21.84
N GLY A 269 -26.36 -3.18 -21.50
CA GLY A 269 -26.60 -1.99 -20.68
C GLY A 269 -26.29 -2.12 -19.19
N VAL A 270 -26.12 -3.34 -18.66
CA VAL A 270 -25.92 -3.57 -17.21
C VAL A 270 -24.59 -3.02 -16.68
N ASN A 271 -23.55 -2.94 -17.52
CA ASN A 271 -22.22 -2.47 -17.08
C ASN A 271 -21.47 -1.67 -18.16
N LYS A 272 -20.67 -0.68 -17.75
CA LYS A 272 -19.83 0.12 -18.66
C LYS A 272 -18.86 -0.73 -19.50
N LYS A 273 -18.39 -1.87 -18.98
CA LYS A 273 -17.50 -2.79 -19.68
C LYS A 273 -18.21 -3.57 -20.78
N THR A 274 -19.42 -4.06 -20.51
CA THR A 274 -20.25 -4.75 -21.51
C THR A 274 -20.75 -3.78 -22.58
N LEU A 275 -21.02 -2.52 -22.22
CA LEU A 275 -21.40 -1.47 -23.15
C LEU A 275 -20.37 -1.23 -24.27
N ASN A 276 -19.08 -1.52 -24.03
CA ASN A 276 -18.05 -1.40 -25.06
C ASN A 276 -18.23 -2.40 -26.23
N LEU A 277 -19.03 -3.46 -26.04
CA LEU A 277 -19.36 -4.42 -27.10
C LEU A 277 -20.14 -3.77 -28.24
N LYS A 278 -20.86 -2.66 -28.00
CA LYS A 278 -21.60 -1.95 -29.05
C LYS A 278 -20.72 -1.47 -30.21
N ASN A 279 -19.43 -1.30 -29.96
CA ASN A 279 -18.45 -0.87 -30.95
C ASN A 279 -17.79 -2.05 -31.69
N ASN A 280 -18.15 -3.30 -31.35
CA ASN A 280 -17.61 -4.50 -31.97
C ASN A 280 -18.40 -4.86 -33.24
N SER A 281 -17.71 -5.14 -34.35
CA SER A 281 -18.33 -5.51 -35.62
C SER A 281 -19.20 -6.78 -35.53
N ARG A 282 -18.77 -7.77 -34.74
CA ARG A 282 -19.53 -9.03 -34.50
C ARG A 282 -20.81 -8.76 -33.73
N PHE A 283 -20.81 -7.83 -32.77
CA PHE A 283 -22.02 -7.42 -32.05
C PHE A 283 -23.04 -6.78 -32.99
N ILE A 284 -22.59 -5.88 -33.87
CA ILE A 284 -23.45 -5.24 -34.87
C ILE A 284 -24.09 -6.29 -35.78
N GLN A 285 -23.31 -7.27 -36.26
CA GLN A 285 -23.82 -8.37 -37.09
C GLN A 285 -24.86 -9.23 -36.37
N ILE A 286 -24.66 -9.54 -35.09
CA ILE A 286 -25.61 -10.31 -34.27
C ILE A 286 -26.91 -9.52 -34.09
N ILE A 287 -26.83 -8.23 -33.76
CA ILE A 287 -28.02 -7.38 -33.59
C ILE A 287 -28.79 -7.21 -34.90
N GLU A 288 -28.09 -7.05 -36.02
CA GLU A 288 -28.71 -7.03 -37.35
C GLU A 288 -29.39 -8.36 -37.68
N GLN A 289 -28.81 -9.49 -37.28
CA GLN A 289 -29.39 -10.81 -37.49
C GLN A 289 -30.68 -10.99 -36.68
N ILE A 290 -30.63 -10.69 -35.38
CA ILE A 290 -31.81 -10.73 -34.49
C ILE A 290 -32.91 -9.79 -35.00
N SER A 291 -32.53 -8.63 -35.54
CA SER A 291 -33.48 -7.67 -36.12
C SER A 291 -34.10 -8.19 -37.43
N ARG A 292 -33.31 -8.83 -38.31
CA ARG A 292 -33.79 -9.43 -39.56
C ARG A 292 -34.76 -10.59 -39.32
N ASP A 293 -34.50 -11.41 -38.30
CA ASP A 293 -35.35 -12.56 -37.98
C ASP A 293 -36.72 -12.12 -37.40
N LYS A 294 -36.84 -10.89 -36.91
CA LYS A 294 -38.10 -10.27 -36.45
C LYS A 294 -39.06 -9.91 -37.61
N ASP A 295 -38.54 -9.70 -38.83
CA ASP A 295 -39.32 -9.26 -40.01
C ASP A 295 -39.95 -10.41 -40.82
N PHE A 296 -39.72 -11.67 -40.47
CA PHE A 296 -40.29 -12.85 -41.17
C PHE A 296 -41.64 -13.34 -40.59
N SER A 297 -42.51 -12.44 -40.12
CA SER A 297 -43.84 -12.84 -39.66
C SER A 297 -44.77 -13.08 -40.86
N ILE A 298 -45.09 -14.34 -41.17
CA ILE A 298 -46.11 -14.69 -42.17
C ILE A 298 -47.45 -14.09 -41.72
N ALA A 299 -48.04 -13.19 -42.52
CA ALA A 299 -49.39 -12.72 -42.27
C ALA A 299 -50.41 -13.73 -42.80
N ILE A 300 -51.17 -14.33 -41.88
CA ILE A 300 -52.24 -15.28 -42.17
C ILE A 300 -53.57 -14.52 -42.17
N HIS A 301 -54.24 -14.44 -43.32
CA HIS A 301 -55.52 -13.75 -43.42
C HIS A 301 -56.68 -14.70 -43.07
N ASN A 302 -57.49 -14.32 -42.09
CA ASN A 302 -58.70 -15.04 -41.71
C ASN A 302 -59.94 -14.44 -42.39
N PRO A 303 -60.51 -15.07 -43.43
CA PRO A 303 -61.73 -14.59 -44.04
C PRO A 303 -62.98 -14.82 -43.17
N ASP A 304 -62.91 -15.68 -42.14
CA ASP A 304 -64.04 -15.98 -41.25
C ASP A 304 -63.63 -16.02 -39.76
N PRO A 305 -63.46 -14.84 -39.12
CA PRO A 305 -63.06 -14.71 -37.72
C PRO A 305 -64.04 -15.32 -36.71
N SER A 306 -65.28 -15.58 -37.11
CA SER A 306 -66.30 -16.14 -36.21
C SER A 306 -66.13 -17.65 -36.02
N ASP A 307 -65.43 -18.33 -36.93
CA ASP A 307 -65.24 -19.78 -36.91
C ASP A 307 -63.77 -20.21 -36.75
N ILE A 308 -62.83 -19.40 -37.25
CA ILE A 308 -61.41 -19.71 -37.23
C ILE A 308 -60.71 -18.84 -36.18
N GLU A 309 -59.92 -19.48 -35.32
CA GLU A 309 -59.10 -18.80 -34.32
C GLU A 309 -57.62 -19.15 -34.53
N PHE A 310 -56.76 -18.14 -34.44
CA PHE A 310 -55.31 -18.31 -34.48
C PHE A 310 -54.73 -18.11 -33.10
N SER A 311 -53.80 -18.98 -32.73
CA SER A 311 -53.04 -18.87 -31.49
C SER A 311 -51.56 -19.14 -31.78
N ASP A 312 -50.69 -18.36 -31.16
CA ASP A 312 -49.26 -18.59 -31.22
C ASP A 312 -48.91 -19.72 -30.25
N VAL A 313 -48.29 -20.79 -30.76
CA VAL A 313 -47.80 -21.90 -29.93
C VAL A 313 -46.39 -21.57 -29.43
N ASP A 314 -45.58 -20.99 -30.31
CA ASP A 314 -44.26 -20.40 -30.02
C ASP A 314 -43.94 -19.31 -31.06
N ALA A 315 -42.70 -18.79 -31.06
CA ALA A 315 -42.25 -17.75 -31.99
C ALA A 315 -42.18 -18.20 -33.46
N THR A 316 -42.33 -19.51 -33.73
CA THR A 316 -42.14 -20.14 -35.05
C THR A 316 -43.39 -20.86 -35.58
N MET A 317 -44.36 -21.20 -34.72
CA MET A 317 -45.55 -21.98 -35.05
C MET A 317 -46.85 -21.25 -34.67
N LYS A 318 -47.76 -21.18 -35.64
CA LYS A 318 -49.15 -20.72 -35.43
C LYS A 318 -50.11 -21.90 -35.51
N LYS A 319 -50.97 -22.03 -34.51
CA LYS A 319 -52.05 -23.02 -34.47
C LYS A 319 -53.35 -22.42 -34.97
N ILE A 320 -53.98 -23.12 -35.91
CA ILE A 320 -55.29 -22.77 -36.46
C ILE A 320 -56.34 -23.69 -35.84
N THR A 321 -57.31 -23.12 -35.15
CA THR A 321 -58.41 -23.86 -34.52
C THR A 321 -59.73 -23.53 -35.20
N LYS A 322 -60.51 -24.57 -35.53
CA LYS A 322 -61.81 -24.47 -36.19
C LYS A 322 -62.93 -24.82 -35.20
N LYS A 323 -63.98 -24.00 -35.14
CA LYS A 323 -65.04 -24.13 -34.12
C LYS A 323 -66.32 -24.82 -34.64
N GLN A 324 -66.57 -24.80 -35.94
CA GLN A 324 -67.79 -25.31 -36.57
C GLN A 324 -67.44 -26.30 -37.69
N SER A 325 -68.33 -27.25 -37.96
CA SER A 325 -68.12 -28.26 -39.01
C SER A 325 -68.55 -27.78 -40.41
N LYS A 326 -67.98 -26.67 -40.89
CA LYS A 326 -68.21 -26.12 -42.25
C LYS A 326 -66.91 -26.03 -43.07
N CYS A 327 -66.97 -25.91 -44.40
CA CYS A 327 -65.76 -25.70 -45.20
C CYS A 327 -65.23 -24.27 -45.02
N ASN A 328 -63.91 -24.13 -44.83
CA ASN A 328 -63.23 -22.84 -44.65
C ASN A 328 -61.98 -22.78 -45.53
N SER A 329 -61.55 -21.57 -45.86
CA SER A 329 -60.28 -21.29 -46.52
C SER A 329 -59.46 -20.32 -45.67
N VAL A 330 -58.14 -20.46 -45.72
CA VAL A 330 -57.18 -19.54 -45.10
C VAL A 330 -56.14 -19.19 -46.15
N THR A 331 -55.80 -17.91 -46.26
CA THR A 331 -54.86 -17.41 -47.27
C THR A 331 -53.59 -16.91 -46.60
N LEU A 332 -52.44 -17.26 -47.17
CA LEU A 332 -51.12 -16.78 -46.76
C LEU A 332 -50.71 -15.64 -47.69
N SER A 333 -50.14 -14.57 -47.13
CA SER A 333 -49.79 -13.36 -47.89
C SER A 333 -48.47 -13.45 -48.68
N GLN A 334 -47.74 -14.56 -48.61
CA GLN A 334 -46.37 -14.66 -49.15
C GLN A 334 -46.16 -15.96 -49.94
N ASP A 335 -45.36 -15.88 -51.02
CA ASP A 335 -44.94 -17.05 -51.81
C ASP A 335 -43.99 -17.95 -51.02
N LEU A 336 -44.25 -19.26 -51.06
CA LEU A 336 -43.59 -20.28 -50.24
C LEU A 336 -42.39 -20.95 -50.93
N GLU A 337 -41.93 -20.41 -52.07
CA GLU A 337 -41.05 -21.14 -53.01
C GLU A 337 -39.67 -21.55 -52.45
N ASP A 338 -39.14 -20.88 -51.42
CA ASP A 338 -37.73 -21.08 -50.99
C ASP A 338 -37.52 -21.48 -49.51
N LYS A 339 -38.54 -21.98 -48.79
CA LYS A 339 -38.37 -22.43 -47.38
C LYS A 339 -39.12 -23.73 -47.09
N ILE A 340 -38.54 -24.59 -46.24
CA ILE A 340 -39.18 -25.82 -45.76
C ILE A 340 -40.25 -25.44 -44.73
N TRP A 341 -41.52 -25.48 -45.15
CA TRP A 341 -42.67 -25.32 -44.26
C TRP A 341 -43.40 -26.66 -44.17
N SER A 342 -43.64 -27.16 -42.96
CA SER A 342 -44.48 -28.34 -42.73
C SER A 342 -45.90 -27.91 -42.35
N LEU A 343 -46.90 -28.49 -43.00
CA LEU A 343 -48.29 -28.40 -42.57
C LEU A 343 -48.65 -29.72 -41.88
N GLU A 344 -48.91 -29.65 -40.58
CA GLU A 344 -49.46 -30.76 -39.80
C GLU A 344 -50.95 -30.49 -39.54
N THR A 345 -51.82 -31.39 -40.01
CA THR A 345 -53.28 -31.31 -39.89
C THR A 345 -53.84 -32.28 -38.86
#